data_AF-A0A521F996-F1
#
_entry.id   AF-A0A521F996-F1
#
_cell.length_a   1.000
_cell.length_b   1.000
_cell.length_c   1.000
_cell.angle_alpha   90.00
_cell.angle_beta   90.00
_cell.angle_gamma   90.00
#
_symmetry.space_group_name_H-M   'P 1'
#
loop_
_entity.id
_entity.type
_entity.pdbx_description
1 polymer ?
#
loop_
_entity_poly.entity_id
_entity_poly.type
_entity_poly.pdbx_seq_one_letter_code
_entity_poly.pdbx_strand_id
1 'polypeptide(L)'
;MVFENDDIAVLDAGGADVCEHGSLAAYLMHSKANKSGFAIIELANCRYPGLILRSLSMVAQLGVYISAYRKDQVGSHGASFESGATFPPYWRLDNADDRKEISTVTIICTNQPALLADAVTRQVEQPELQRFEISAAQLAANYNQALEQGIEVDPGQWDALNAAAWPILVRSDTQSRSGAGPM
;
A
#
# COMPACT_ATOMS: atom_id res chain seq x y z
N MET A 1 15.93 -2.62 -6.80
CA MET A 1 16.51 -1.97 -5.60
C MET A 1 17.54 -0.96 -6.06
N VAL A 2 17.39 0.31 -5.64
CA VAL A 2 18.18 1.43 -6.15
C VAL A 2 19.22 1.90 -5.15
N PHE A 3 18.92 1.81 -3.86
CA PHE A 3 19.83 2.19 -2.77
C PHE A 3 19.52 1.38 -1.51
N GLU A 4 20.53 1.04 -0.74
CA GLU A 4 20.39 0.37 0.56
C GLU A 4 21.54 0.75 1.50
N ASN A 5 21.20 1.10 2.74
CA ASN A 5 22.10 1.10 3.89
C ASN A 5 21.42 0.38 5.08
N ASP A 6 22.00 0.46 6.28
CA ASP A 6 21.52 -0.31 7.44
C ASP A 6 20.06 0.00 7.81
N ASP A 7 19.65 1.27 7.71
CA ASP A 7 18.33 1.77 8.16
C ASP A 7 17.40 2.19 7.02
N ILE A 8 17.93 2.47 5.84
CA ILE A 8 17.19 3.07 4.71
C ILE A 8 17.36 2.18 3.47
N ALA A 9 16.26 1.87 2.80
CA ALA A 9 16.30 1.24 1.49
C ALA A 9 15.33 1.93 0.51
N VAL A 10 15.77 2.11 -0.74
CA VAL A 10 14.93 2.61 -1.83
C VAL A 10 14.72 1.48 -2.83
N LEU A 11 13.46 1.10 -2.98
CA LEU A 11 13.00 0.06 -3.88
C LEU A 11 12.25 0.70 -5.05
N ASP A 12 12.87 0.67 -6.22
CA ASP A 12 12.18 0.94 -7.47
C ASP A 12 11.46 -0.33 -7.93
N ALA A 13 10.13 -0.26 -8.01
CA ALA A 13 9.27 -1.36 -8.49
C ALA A 13 9.23 -1.46 -10.01
N GLY A 14 9.82 -0.51 -10.76
CA GLY A 14 9.96 -0.59 -12.21
C GLY A 14 8.63 -0.65 -12.98
N GLY A 15 7.53 -0.15 -12.40
CA GLY A 15 6.19 -0.20 -12.99
C GLY A 15 5.39 -1.48 -12.70
N ALA A 16 5.94 -2.40 -11.90
CA ALA A 16 5.25 -3.60 -11.43
C ALA A 16 4.15 -3.27 -10.40
N ASP A 17 3.23 -4.22 -10.22
CA ASP A 17 2.16 -4.09 -9.24
C ASP A 17 2.70 -4.19 -7.80
N VAL A 18 2.15 -3.38 -6.90
CA VAL A 18 2.51 -3.41 -5.48
C VAL A 18 2.24 -4.77 -4.84
N CYS A 19 1.36 -5.58 -5.41
CA CYS A 19 1.08 -6.93 -4.92
C CYS A 19 2.30 -7.86 -5.04
N GLU A 20 3.11 -7.70 -6.09
CA GLU A 20 4.31 -8.52 -6.31
C GLU A 20 5.48 -8.02 -5.45
N HIS A 21 5.72 -6.72 -5.44
CA HIS A 21 6.93 -6.14 -4.84
C HIS A 21 6.69 -5.53 -3.45
N GLY A 22 5.46 -5.18 -3.11
CA GLY A 22 5.11 -4.52 -1.87
C GLY A 22 5.15 -5.44 -0.65
N SER A 23 4.86 -6.74 -0.82
CA SER A 23 5.05 -7.73 0.25
C SER A 23 6.53 -7.90 0.59
N LEU A 24 7.40 -8.03 -0.41
CA LEU A 24 8.85 -8.09 -0.25
C LEU A 24 9.39 -6.83 0.41
N ALA A 25 8.94 -5.64 -0.03
CA ALA A 25 9.29 -4.37 0.60
C ALA A 25 8.89 -4.35 2.08
N ALA A 26 7.68 -4.79 2.42
CA ALA A 26 7.20 -4.82 3.79
C ALA A 26 8.02 -5.76 4.69
N TYR A 27 8.34 -6.98 4.21
CA TYR A 27 9.17 -7.92 4.96
C TYR A 27 10.63 -7.50 5.08
N LEU A 28 11.20 -6.85 4.04
CA LEU A 28 12.54 -6.27 4.11
C LEU A 28 12.60 -5.17 5.18
N MET A 29 11.62 -4.27 5.17
CA MET A 29 11.46 -3.21 6.16
C MET A 29 11.39 -3.80 7.58
N HIS A 30 10.56 -4.83 7.79
CA HIS A 30 10.46 -5.52 9.08
C HIS A 30 11.81 -6.12 9.52
N SER A 31 12.51 -6.79 8.61
CA SER A 31 13.80 -7.39 8.92
C SER A 31 14.86 -6.35 9.28
N LYS A 32 14.85 -5.17 8.66
CA LYS A 32 15.76 -4.07 8.99
C LYS A 32 15.42 -3.46 10.34
N ALA A 33 14.15 -3.11 10.56
CA ALA A 33 13.69 -2.56 11.82
C ALA A 33 13.97 -3.48 13.02
N ASN A 34 13.89 -4.80 12.85
CA ASN A 34 14.26 -5.74 13.91
C ASN A 34 15.76 -5.78 14.22
N LYS A 35 16.63 -5.44 13.26
CA LYS A 35 18.09 -5.43 13.45
C LYS A 35 18.58 -4.10 14.05
N SER A 36 18.09 -2.98 13.55
CA SER A 36 18.56 -1.64 13.93
C SER A 36 17.58 -0.84 14.80
N GLY A 37 16.40 -1.38 15.07
CA GLY A 37 15.32 -0.71 15.82
C GLY A 37 14.41 0.17 14.95
N PHE A 38 14.83 0.47 13.71
CA PHE A 38 14.13 1.39 12.83
C PHE A 38 14.43 1.09 11.36
N ALA A 39 13.48 1.33 10.45
CA ALA A 39 13.71 1.27 9.02
C ALA A 39 12.86 2.26 8.25
N ILE A 40 13.42 2.85 7.19
CA ILE A 40 12.69 3.62 6.19
C ILE A 40 12.82 2.89 4.85
N ILE A 41 11.68 2.61 4.22
CA ILE A 41 11.64 2.13 2.86
C ILE A 41 10.84 3.09 1.98
N GLU A 42 11.43 3.46 0.85
CA GLU A 42 10.73 4.17 -0.21
C GLU A 42 10.43 3.21 -1.34
N LEU A 43 9.15 3.13 -1.72
CA LEU A 43 8.67 2.35 -2.85
C LEU A 43 8.28 3.30 -3.98
N ALA A 44 9.10 3.35 -5.03
CA ALA A 44 8.89 4.20 -6.20
C ALA A 44 8.36 3.41 -7.41
N ASN A 45 7.73 4.12 -8.35
CA ASN A 45 7.24 3.59 -9.63
C ASN A 45 6.35 2.34 -9.48
N CYS A 46 5.48 2.33 -8.47
CA CYS A 46 4.65 1.19 -8.14
C CYS A 46 3.23 1.38 -8.65
N ARG A 47 2.66 0.35 -9.29
CA ARG A 47 1.26 0.40 -9.73
C ARG A 47 0.34 0.05 -8.56
N TYR A 48 -0.73 0.83 -8.40
CA TYR A 48 -1.71 0.72 -7.30
C TYR A 48 -1.10 0.79 -5.90
N PRO A 49 -0.31 1.83 -5.56
CA PRO A 49 0.43 1.90 -4.30
C PRO A 49 -0.44 1.78 -3.04
N GLY A 50 -1.74 2.10 -3.13
CA GLY A 50 -2.68 1.92 -2.02
C GLY A 50 -2.86 0.48 -1.53
N LEU A 51 -2.60 -0.54 -2.36
CA LEU A 51 -2.74 -1.94 -1.93
C LEU A 51 -1.61 -2.38 -0.99
N ILE A 52 -0.57 -1.56 -0.79
CA ILE A 52 0.50 -1.83 0.19
C ILE A 52 -0.03 -2.01 1.61
N LEU A 53 -1.17 -1.38 1.95
CA LEU A 53 -1.77 -1.42 3.27
C LEU A 53 -2.03 -2.86 3.75
N ARG A 54 -2.34 -3.78 2.83
CA ARG A 54 -2.50 -5.21 3.16
C ARG A 54 -1.18 -5.82 3.63
N SER A 55 -0.08 -5.57 2.92
CA SER A 55 1.25 -6.05 3.30
C SER A 55 1.70 -5.45 4.62
N LEU A 56 1.43 -4.16 4.84
CA LEU A 56 1.76 -3.50 6.10
C LEU A 56 0.93 -4.04 7.26
N SER A 57 -0.34 -4.35 7.06
CA SER A 57 -1.18 -5.03 8.07
C SER A 57 -0.60 -6.37 8.50
N MET A 58 -0.12 -7.18 7.56
CA MET A 58 0.52 -8.46 7.89
C MET A 58 1.81 -8.28 8.71
N VAL A 59 2.59 -7.25 8.40
CA VAL A 59 3.83 -6.95 9.13
C VAL A 59 3.56 -6.32 10.50
N ALA A 60 2.59 -5.42 10.62
CA ALA A 60 2.22 -4.80 11.89
C ALA A 60 1.77 -5.85 12.92
N GLN A 61 1.07 -6.88 12.46
CA GLN A 61 0.69 -8.05 13.28
C GLN A 61 1.88 -8.82 13.86
N LEU A 62 3.09 -8.64 13.34
CA LEU A 62 4.33 -9.20 13.89
C LEU A 62 4.91 -8.38 15.06
N GLY A 63 4.21 -7.32 15.51
CA GLY A 63 4.58 -6.58 16.72
C GLY A 63 5.43 -5.34 16.47
N VAL A 64 5.30 -4.71 15.30
CA VAL A 64 6.01 -3.47 14.96
C VAL A 64 5.04 -2.33 14.66
N TYR A 65 5.49 -1.11 14.90
CA TYR A 65 4.76 0.10 14.55
C TYR A 65 5.15 0.54 13.14
N ILE A 66 4.17 0.96 12.34
CA ILE A 66 4.37 1.34 10.94
C ILE A 66 3.69 2.66 10.67
N SER A 67 4.33 3.55 9.93
CA SER A 67 3.66 4.69 9.30
C SER A 67 3.99 4.71 7.81
N ALA A 68 2.96 4.82 6.98
CA ALA A 68 3.11 4.93 5.54
C ALA A 68 2.45 6.22 5.04
N TYR A 69 3.14 6.95 4.19
CA TYR A 69 2.60 8.12 3.53
C TYR A 69 2.94 8.10 2.04
N ARG A 70 2.06 8.66 1.24
CA ARG A 70 2.31 8.91 -0.18
C ARG A 70 1.75 10.25 -0.57
N LYS A 71 2.35 10.85 -1.59
CA LYS A 71 1.82 12.01 -2.27
C LYS A 71 1.76 11.70 -3.76
N ASP A 72 0.65 12.07 -4.38
CA ASP A 72 0.45 12.00 -5.81
C ASP A 72 -0.36 13.21 -6.29
N GLN A 73 -0.69 13.21 -7.58
CA GLN A 73 -1.47 14.24 -8.25
C GLN A 73 -2.95 14.31 -7.80
N VAL A 74 -3.46 13.32 -7.05
CA VAL A 74 -4.78 13.37 -6.41
C VAL A 74 -4.68 13.96 -5.00
N GLY A 75 -3.57 13.71 -4.32
CA GLY A 75 -3.20 14.40 -3.10
C GLY A 75 -2.31 13.57 -2.19
N SER A 76 -2.41 13.85 -0.89
CA SER A 76 -1.62 13.15 0.13
C SER A 76 -2.47 12.09 0.82
N HIS A 77 -1.87 10.94 1.09
CA HIS A 77 -2.50 9.85 1.80
C HIS A 77 -1.58 9.33 2.88
N GLY A 78 -2.16 8.87 3.99
CA GLY A 78 -1.37 8.19 5.01
C GLY A 78 -2.17 7.20 5.84
N ALA A 79 -1.42 6.30 6.45
CA ALA A 79 -1.92 5.30 7.37
C ALA A 79 -0.84 4.96 8.41
N SER A 80 -1.27 4.68 9.63
CA SER A 80 -0.35 4.29 10.71
C SER A 80 -0.89 3.06 11.42
N PHE A 81 -0.04 2.08 11.69
CA PHE A 81 -0.36 0.87 12.41
C PHE A 81 0.32 0.90 13.77
N GLU A 82 -0.49 0.66 14.80
CA GLU A 82 0.04 0.23 16.09
C GLU A 82 0.59 -1.19 16.00
N SER A 83 1.53 -1.53 16.89
CA SER A 83 2.03 -2.89 17.03
C SER A 83 0.88 -3.88 17.26
N GLY A 84 0.79 -4.91 16.41
CA GLY A 84 -0.26 -5.93 16.46
C GLY A 84 -1.56 -5.56 15.73
N ALA A 85 -1.69 -4.34 15.21
CA ALA A 85 -2.93 -3.88 14.59
C ALA A 85 -3.17 -4.50 13.20
N THR A 86 -4.40 -4.94 12.96
CA THR A 86 -4.85 -5.41 11.63
C THR A 86 -5.29 -4.26 10.74
N PHE A 87 -5.97 -3.26 11.30
CA PHE A 87 -6.53 -2.14 10.54
C PHE A 87 -5.89 -0.83 11.01
N PRO A 88 -5.36 0.01 10.09
CA PRO A 88 -4.86 1.32 10.45
C PRO A 88 -5.99 2.37 10.38
N PRO A 89 -5.94 3.46 11.18
CA PRO A 89 -6.52 4.71 10.72
C PRO A 89 -5.92 5.10 9.36
N TYR A 90 -6.76 5.64 8.50
CA TYR A 90 -6.38 6.11 7.16
C TYR A 90 -6.87 7.53 6.96
N TRP A 91 -6.05 8.37 6.32
CA TRP A 91 -6.41 9.72 5.98
C TRP A 91 -6.01 10.07 4.54
N ARG A 92 -6.71 11.05 3.97
CA ARG A 92 -6.43 11.65 2.68
C ARG A 92 -6.63 13.16 2.74
N LEU A 93 -5.73 13.89 2.10
CA LEU A 93 -5.86 15.32 1.80
C LEU A 93 -5.93 15.45 0.29
N ASP A 94 -7.06 15.94 -0.22
CA ASP A 94 -7.20 16.18 -1.66
C ASP A 94 -6.37 17.43 -2.01
N ASN A 95 -5.53 17.35 -3.03
CA ASN A 95 -4.64 18.44 -3.44
C ASN A 95 -4.69 18.56 -4.96
N ALA A 96 -5.10 19.73 -5.46
CA ALA A 96 -5.11 20.02 -6.89
C ALA A 96 -3.74 20.61 -7.31
N ASP A 97 -2.69 19.78 -7.31
CA ASP A 97 -1.41 20.16 -7.92
C ASP A 97 -1.33 19.49 -9.31
N ASP A 98 -1.33 20.29 -10.37
CA ASP A 98 -1.29 19.85 -11.78
C ASP A 98 0.07 19.26 -12.21
N ARG A 99 1.04 19.16 -11.28
CA ARG A 99 2.36 18.62 -11.58
C ARG A 99 2.35 17.10 -11.56
N LYS A 100 2.89 16.51 -12.63
CA LYS A 100 3.09 15.07 -12.80
C LYS A 100 4.19 14.58 -11.83
N GLU A 101 3.83 14.40 -10.57
CA GLU A 101 4.74 13.91 -9.53
C GLU A 101 4.84 12.38 -9.62
N ILE A 102 6.06 11.85 -9.54
CA ILE A 102 6.28 10.41 -9.40
C ILE A 102 5.77 10.01 -8.01
N SER A 103 4.74 9.16 -7.97
CA SER A 103 4.19 8.70 -6.70
C SER A 103 5.16 7.72 -6.04
N THR A 104 5.73 8.16 -4.92
CA THR A 104 6.55 7.34 -4.02
C THR A 104 5.77 7.10 -2.73
N VAL A 105 5.79 5.86 -2.24
CA VAL A 105 5.29 5.54 -0.90
C VAL A 105 6.48 5.46 0.04
N THR A 106 6.50 6.30 1.06
CA THR A 106 7.49 6.20 2.13
C THR A 106 6.87 5.47 3.31
N ILE A 107 7.59 4.45 3.78
CA ILE A 107 7.17 3.53 4.82
C ILE A 107 8.22 3.58 5.90
N ILE A 108 7.78 3.87 7.12
CA ILE A 108 8.61 3.92 8.31
C ILE A 108 8.17 2.80 9.21
N CYS A 109 9.11 2.03 9.73
CA CYS A 109 8.86 0.93 10.65
C CYS A 109 9.80 1.00 11.84
N THR A 110 9.29 0.67 13.01
CA THR A 110 10.04 0.74 14.25
C THR A 110 9.46 -0.20 15.29
N ASN A 111 10.31 -0.68 16.20
CA ASN A 111 9.85 -1.33 17.43
C ASN A 111 9.67 -0.34 18.60
N GLN A 112 10.02 0.95 18.38
CA GLN A 112 9.92 2.04 19.34
C GLN A 112 8.85 3.06 18.90
N PRO A 113 7.71 3.16 19.59
CA PRO A 113 6.59 4.03 19.18
C PRO A 113 6.96 5.52 19.17
N ALA A 114 7.90 5.95 20.02
CA ALA A 114 8.34 7.34 20.11
C ALA A 114 8.93 7.89 18.80
N LEU A 115 9.44 7.03 17.91
CA LEU A 115 10.04 7.43 16.64
C LEU A 115 9.02 7.75 15.53
N LEU A 116 7.74 7.37 15.69
CA LEU A 116 6.71 7.67 14.68
C LEU A 116 6.03 9.03 14.87
N ALA A 117 5.96 9.51 16.11
CA ALA A 117 5.29 10.77 16.45
C ALA A 117 5.87 11.97 15.69
N ASP A 118 7.16 11.94 15.32
CA ASP A 118 7.82 13.03 14.63
C ASP A 118 7.62 13.01 13.11
N ALA A 119 7.37 11.83 12.52
CA ALA A 119 7.21 11.66 11.08
C ALA A 119 5.79 11.96 10.59
N VAL A 120 4.78 11.59 11.38
CA VAL A 120 3.36 11.84 11.05
C VAL A 120 2.98 13.30 11.29
N THR A 121 3.54 13.93 12.34
CA THR A 121 3.13 15.28 12.77
C THR A 121 3.64 16.39 11.84
N ARG A 122 4.78 16.20 11.17
CA ARG A 122 5.40 17.25 10.32
C ARG A 122 4.71 17.50 8.98
N GLN A 123 3.75 16.68 8.57
CA GLN A 123 3.00 16.87 7.32
C GLN A 123 1.55 17.33 7.52
N VAL A 124 1.12 17.53 8.78
CA VAL A 124 -0.30 17.78 9.14
C VAL A 124 -0.70 19.27 9.10
N GLU A 125 0.24 20.20 8.91
CA GLU A 125 -0.06 21.64 8.93
C GLU A 125 -0.44 22.20 7.54
N GLN A 126 -1.58 21.78 6.99
CA GLN A 126 -2.23 22.50 5.88
C GLN A 126 -3.73 22.69 6.18
N PRO A 127 -4.10 23.71 6.97
CA PRO A 127 -5.47 23.92 7.46
C PRO A 127 -6.50 24.25 6.36
N GLU A 128 -6.06 24.53 5.13
CA GLU A 128 -6.95 24.93 4.01
C GLU A 128 -7.40 23.74 3.14
N LEU A 129 -6.87 22.53 3.36
CA LEU A 129 -7.21 21.35 2.56
C LEU A 129 -8.29 20.49 3.22
N GLN A 130 -9.19 19.96 2.40
CA GLN A 130 -10.22 19.03 2.86
C GLN A 130 -9.57 17.70 3.29
N ARG A 131 -9.59 17.43 4.59
CA ARG A 131 -9.11 16.18 5.18
C ARG A 131 -10.25 15.18 5.29
N PHE A 132 -10.07 14.03 4.67
CA PHE A 132 -10.92 12.87 4.84
C PHE A 132 -10.21 11.84 5.73
N GLU A 133 -10.91 11.30 6.72
CA GLU A 133 -10.36 10.33 7.65
C GLU A 133 -11.31 9.13 7.83
N ILE A 134 -10.72 7.94 7.92
CA ILE A 134 -11.38 6.70 8.29
C ILE A 134 -10.66 6.15 9.52
N SER A 135 -11.38 5.96 10.61
CA SER A 135 -10.82 5.33 11.81
C SER A 135 -10.55 3.83 11.57
N ALA A 136 -9.66 3.23 12.35
CA ALA A 136 -9.41 1.78 12.27
C ALA A 136 -10.69 0.95 12.47
N ALA A 137 -11.57 1.37 13.40
CA ALA A 137 -12.85 0.72 13.64
C ALA A 137 -13.81 0.83 12.45
N GLN A 138 -13.88 2.00 11.81
CA GLN A 138 -14.69 2.18 10.61
C GLN A 138 -14.14 1.35 9.45
N LEU A 139 -12.82 1.27 9.29
CA LEU A 139 -12.20 0.47 8.24
C LEU A 139 -12.47 -1.03 8.45
N ALA A 140 -12.41 -1.51 9.70
CA ALA A 140 -12.76 -2.88 10.06
C ALA A 140 -14.25 -3.18 9.78
N ALA A 141 -15.15 -2.25 10.12
CA ALA A 141 -16.57 -2.37 9.83
C ALA A 141 -16.84 -2.44 8.32
N ASN A 142 -16.21 -1.56 7.53
CA ASN A 142 -16.33 -1.57 6.07
C ASN A 142 -15.82 -2.89 5.48
N TYR A 143 -14.70 -3.43 5.99
CA TYR A 143 -14.17 -4.72 5.56
C TYR A 143 -15.15 -5.87 5.84
N ASN A 144 -15.69 -5.96 7.06
CA ASN A 144 -16.65 -7.00 7.41
C ASN A 144 -17.95 -6.88 6.61
N GLN A 145 -18.45 -5.67 6.41
CA GLN A 145 -19.63 -5.44 5.58
C GLN A 145 -19.38 -5.91 4.14
N ALA A 146 -18.21 -5.62 3.57
CA ALA A 146 -17.86 -6.07 2.21
C ALA A 146 -17.74 -7.60 2.11
N LEU A 147 -17.32 -8.30 3.18
CA LEU A 147 -17.31 -9.76 3.22
C LEU A 147 -18.72 -10.35 3.26
N GLU A 148 -19.63 -9.72 4.00
CA GLU A 148 -21.00 -10.21 4.19
C GLU A 148 -21.92 -9.88 3.00
N GLN A 149 -21.79 -8.68 2.46
CA GLN A 149 -22.72 -8.11 1.47
C GLN A 149 -22.13 -8.07 0.05
N GLY A 150 -20.83 -8.37 -0.09
CA GLY A 150 -20.09 -8.15 -1.32
C GLY A 150 -19.73 -6.68 -1.52
N ILE A 151 -19.12 -6.38 -2.67
CA ILE A 151 -18.78 -5.03 -3.09
C ILE A 151 -19.67 -4.67 -4.27
N GLU A 152 -20.44 -3.60 -4.15
CA GLU A 152 -21.17 -3.05 -5.28
C GLU A 152 -20.17 -2.34 -6.20
N VAL A 153 -20.11 -2.80 -7.45
CA VAL A 153 -19.26 -2.21 -8.49
C VAL A 153 -20.17 -1.51 -9.47
N ASP A 154 -19.89 -0.24 -9.75
CA ASP A 154 -20.61 0.51 -10.78
C ASP A 154 -20.58 -0.26 -12.11
N PRO A 155 -21.72 -0.45 -12.80
CA PRO A 155 -21.76 -1.21 -14.04
C PRO A 155 -20.80 -0.68 -15.12
N GLY A 156 -20.60 0.63 -15.20
CA GLY A 156 -19.66 1.23 -16.16
C GLY A 156 -18.19 0.89 -15.82
N GLN A 157 -17.83 0.86 -14.54
CA GLN A 157 -16.51 0.39 -14.10
C GLN A 157 -16.33 -1.11 -14.36
N TRP A 158 -17.38 -1.91 -14.17
CA TRP A 158 -17.36 -3.34 -14.47
C TRP A 158 -17.15 -3.61 -15.96
N ASP A 159 -17.83 -2.85 -16.83
CA ASP A 159 -17.68 -2.95 -18.28
C ASP A 159 -16.27 -2.53 -18.74
N ALA A 160 -15.72 -1.45 -18.17
CA ALA A 160 -14.35 -1.02 -18.45
C ALA A 160 -13.32 -2.08 -18.01
N LEU A 161 -13.52 -2.70 -16.84
CA LEU A 161 -12.69 -3.79 -16.36
C LEU A 161 -12.73 -5.00 -17.32
N ASN A 162 -13.93 -5.40 -17.74
CA ASN A 162 -14.11 -6.53 -18.68
C ASN A 162 -13.46 -6.26 -20.03
N ALA A 163 -13.61 -5.03 -20.56
CA ALA A 163 -12.98 -4.64 -21.82
C ALA A 163 -11.44 -4.69 -21.73
N ALA A 164 -10.86 -4.29 -20.59
CA ALA A 164 -9.43 -4.35 -20.35
C ALA A 164 -8.89 -5.78 -20.11
N ALA A 165 -9.71 -6.67 -19.56
CA ALA A 165 -9.36 -8.07 -19.30
C ALA A 165 -9.43 -8.97 -20.54
N TRP A 166 -10.31 -8.65 -21.49
CA TRP A 166 -10.56 -9.46 -22.69
C TRP A 166 -9.34 -9.81 -23.56
N PRO A 167 -8.33 -8.92 -23.72
CA PRO A 167 -7.11 -9.25 -24.47
C PRO A 167 -6.17 -10.23 -23.76
N ILE A 168 -6.31 -10.42 -22.43
CA ILE A 168 -5.41 -11.23 -21.58
C ILE A 168 -6.01 -12.62 -21.31
N LEU A 169 -7.33 -12.76 -21.43
CA LEU A 169 -8.01 -14.06 -21.36
C LEU A 169 -7.73 -14.86 -22.63
N VAL A 170 -6.73 -15.74 -22.56
CA VAL A 170 -6.48 -16.77 -23.59
C VAL A 170 -7.78 -17.53 -23.81
N ARG A 171 -8.29 -17.54 -25.04
CA ARG A 171 -9.42 -18.38 -25.42
C ARG A 171 -9.12 -19.82 -25.01
N SER A 172 -10.06 -20.46 -24.32
CA SER A 172 -10.03 -21.89 -24.01
C SER A 172 -10.28 -22.71 -25.27
N ASP A 173 -9.43 -22.56 -26.28
CA ASP A 173 -9.44 -23.40 -27.46
C ASP A 173 -8.74 -24.72 -27.10
N THR A 174 -9.19 -25.82 -27.70
CA THR A 174 -8.84 -27.22 -27.37
C THR A 174 -7.33 -27.55 -27.39
N GLN A 175 -6.48 -26.62 -27.82
CA GLN A 175 -5.03 -26.73 -27.83
C GLN A 175 -4.36 -26.45 -26.46
N SER A 176 -5.07 -25.84 -25.50
CA SER A 176 -4.56 -25.58 -24.13
C SER A 176 -4.59 -26.80 -23.20
N ARG A 177 -5.06 -27.97 -23.67
CA ARG A 177 -5.19 -29.21 -22.87
C ARG A 177 -4.04 -30.21 -23.04
N SER A 178 -3.10 -29.99 -23.96
CA SER A 178 -2.10 -31.01 -24.34
C SER A 178 -0.69 -30.80 -23.79
N GLY A 179 -0.47 -29.99 -22.75
CA GLY A 179 0.89 -29.76 -22.27
C GLY A 179 1.01 -29.17 -20.87
N ALA A 180 0.70 -29.95 -19.85
CA ALA A 180 1.28 -29.82 -18.50
C ALA A 180 0.91 -31.04 -17.63
N GLY A 181 1.30 -32.23 -18.07
CA GLY A 181 1.43 -33.41 -17.21
C GLY A 181 2.86 -33.92 -17.34
N PRO A 182 3.55 -34.27 -16.24
CA PRO A 182 4.93 -34.72 -16.31
C PRO A 182 5.01 -36.07 -17.02
N MET A 183 5.95 -36.21 -17.96
CA MET A 183 6.52 -37.51 -18.34
C MET A 183 7.73 -37.78 -17.45
#